data_AF-A0A067GIW8-F1
#
_entry.id   AF-A0A067GIW8-F1
#
_cell.length_a   1.000
_cell.length_b   1.000
_cell.length_c   1.000
_cell.angle_alpha   90.00
_cell.angle_beta   90.00
_cell.angle_gamma   90.00
#
_symmetry.space_group_name_H-M   'P 1'
#
loop_
_entity.id
_entity.type
_entity.pdbx_description
1 polymer ?
#
loop_
_entity_poly.entity_id
_entity_poly.type
_entity_poly.pdbx_seq_one_letter_code
_entity_poly.pdbx_strand_id
1 'polypeptide(L)'
;MDFDSFLTSLGTSFIIFVVLMCLFAWLSSKPGNTVVYYPNRILKGLDPWEGGSRTRNPFTWIKEAMSSSEQDVINMSGLDTAVYFVFMSTVLGIFALSGIILLPALLPVAATDDSIQAAGKNTTSIGTFNDLDKLSMGNITAKSSRLWAFLVATYWVSFVTYFLLWRGYKHVSELRADALMSPEVRPQQFAVLVRDLPDLPKGQSRKEQVDSYFKAIYPDTFYRSMVVTNNKEANKIYEELEGYKKKLARAEAVYAESKSAGKPEGTRPTIKTGFLGLLGKRVDAIEYYNEKIKEIIPKLEAEQKITLKEKQLGAALVFFTSRVAAASAAQSLHAQLVDTWTVSDAPESRELIWNNLNIKFFQRQIRHGWNIVQDIQVH
;
A
#
# COMPACT_ATOMS: atom_id res chain seq x y z
N MET A 1 -25.55 3.30 -25.66
CA MET A 1 -26.25 2.84 -24.45
C MET A 1 -27.62 3.48 -24.47
N ASP A 2 -28.69 2.69 -24.34
CA ASP A 2 -30.02 3.25 -24.24
C ASP A 2 -30.12 4.04 -22.93
N PHE A 3 -30.75 5.21 -22.95
CA PHE A 3 -30.87 6.07 -21.77
C PHE A 3 -31.54 5.33 -20.58
N ASP A 4 -32.51 4.47 -20.88
CA ASP A 4 -33.23 3.67 -19.90
C ASP A 4 -32.34 2.61 -19.22
N SER A 5 -31.43 1.99 -19.97
CA SER A 5 -30.47 1.04 -19.40
C SER A 5 -29.40 1.75 -18.55
N PHE A 6 -28.96 2.95 -18.95
CA PHE A 6 -28.13 3.81 -18.11
C PHE A 6 -28.84 4.19 -16.81
N LEU A 7 -30.09 4.66 -16.88
CA LEU A 7 -30.87 5.08 -15.71
C LEU A 7 -31.14 3.92 -14.75
N THR A 8 -31.43 2.73 -15.29
CA THR A 8 -31.61 1.50 -14.51
C THR A 8 -30.31 1.10 -13.80
N SER A 9 -29.17 1.16 -14.50
CA SER A 9 -27.85 0.89 -13.90
C SER A 9 -27.48 1.91 -12.83
N LEU A 10 -27.74 3.20 -13.08
CA LEU A 10 -27.48 4.27 -12.11
C LEU A 10 -28.37 4.12 -10.88
N GLY A 11 -29.66 3.86 -11.07
CA GLY A 11 -30.63 3.67 -9.99
C GLY A 11 -30.29 2.46 -9.12
N THR A 12 -29.99 1.31 -9.74
CA THR A 12 -29.58 0.10 -9.00
C THR A 12 -28.28 0.33 -8.22
N SER A 13 -27.28 0.96 -8.84
CA SER A 13 -26.02 1.32 -8.16
C SER A 13 -26.24 2.29 -7.00
N PHE A 14 -27.11 3.28 -7.17
CA PHE A 14 -27.46 4.23 -6.13
C PHE A 14 -28.19 3.56 -4.95
N ILE A 15 -29.12 2.64 -5.22
CA ILE A 15 -29.80 1.86 -4.18
C ILE A 15 -28.76 1.02 -3.39
N ILE A 16 -27.86 0.34 -4.08
CA ILE A 16 -26.77 -0.43 -3.44
C ILE A 16 -25.91 0.49 -2.57
N PHE A 17 -25.54 1.66 -3.08
CA PHE A 17 -24.77 2.65 -2.32
C PHE A 17 -25.49 3.08 -1.03
N VAL A 18 -26.79 3.39 -1.10
CA VAL A 18 -27.58 3.76 0.08
C VAL A 18 -27.65 2.61 1.09
N VAL A 19 -27.85 1.37 0.64
CA VAL A 19 -27.85 0.18 1.52
C VAL A 19 -26.50 0.01 2.22
N LEU A 20 -25.40 0.10 1.47
CA LEU A 20 -24.05 0.00 2.04
C LEU A 20 -23.75 1.13 3.03
N MET A 21 -24.21 2.35 2.75
CA MET A 21 -24.03 3.50 3.64
C MET A 21 -24.80 3.32 4.95
N CYS A 22 -26.03 2.82 4.89
CA CYS A 22 -26.81 2.45 6.08
C CYS A 22 -26.14 1.33 6.89
N LEU A 23 -25.64 0.29 6.22
CA LEU A 23 -24.90 -0.80 6.88
C LEU A 23 -23.62 -0.29 7.54
N PHE A 24 -22.87 0.60 6.87
CA PHE A 24 -21.68 1.24 7.42
C PHE A 24 -22.01 2.02 8.69
N ALA A 25 -23.03 2.91 8.65
CA ALA A 25 -23.43 3.71 9.80
C ALA A 25 -23.89 2.83 10.99
N TRP A 26 -24.57 1.72 10.71
CA TRP A 26 -25.00 0.77 11.74
C TRP A 26 -23.81 0.01 12.35
N LEU A 27 -22.88 -0.48 11.52
CA LEU A 27 -21.73 -1.26 11.96
C LEU A 27 -20.70 -0.41 12.71
N SER A 28 -20.44 0.82 12.24
CA SER A 28 -19.50 1.75 12.89
C SER A 28 -20.01 2.25 14.24
N SER A 29 -21.33 2.29 14.44
CA SER A 29 -21.95 2.69 15.71
C SER A 29 -21.83 1.62 16.81
N LYS A 30 -21.48 0.36 16.48
CA LYS A 30 -21.38 -0.72 17.47
C LYS A 30 -20.02 -0.69 18.19
N PRO A 31 -19.99 -0.74 19.54
CA PRO A 31 -18.75 -0.60 20.31
C PRO A 31 -17.78 -1.77 20.07
N GLY A 32 -18.30 -2.98 19.79
CA GLY A 32 -17.46 -4.14 19.47
C GLY A 32 -16.69 -4.04 18.15
N ASN A 33 -17.12 -3.16 17.23
CA ASN A 33 -16.47 -2.98 15.92
C ASN A 33 -15.49 -1.80 15.89
N THR A 34 -15.27 -1.13 17.02
CA THR A 34 -14.35 0.03 17.12
C THR A 34 -12.92 -0.33 16.69
N VAL A 35 -12.47 -1.55 16.99
CA VAL A 35 -11.15 -2.07 16.59
C VAL A 35 -10.99 -2.13 15.06
N VAL A 36 -12.08 -2.36 14.33
CA VAL A 36 -12.07 -2.48 12.86
C VAL A 36 -12.16 -1.12 12.18
N TYR A 37 -12.99 -0.20 12.71
CA TYR A 37 -13.24 1.11 12.09
C TYR A 37 -12.25 2.20 12.52
N TYR A 38 -11.64 2.08 13.70
CA TYR A 38 -10.68 3.06 14.24
C TYR A 38 -9.32 2.43 14.62
N PRO A 39 -8.73 1.55 13.80
CA PRO A 39 -7.49 0.85 14.16
C PRO A 39 -6.32 1.81 14.35
N ASN A 40 -6.19 2.83 13.50
CA ASN A 40 -5.07 3.78 13.58
C ASN A 40 -5.12 4.64 14.86
N ARG A 41 -6.32 4.96 15.38
CA ARG A 41 -6.49 5.69 16.66
C ARG A 41 -6.04 4.82 17.82
N ILE A 42 -6.49 3.57 17.82
CA ILE A 42 -6.14 2.58 18.85
C ILE A 42 -4.63 2.27 18.84
N LEU A 43 -4.02 2.13 17.66
CA LEU A 43 -2.57 1.90 17.53
C LEU A 43 -1.73 3.07 18.05
N LYS A 44 -2.29 4.28 18.05
CA LYS A 44 -1.66 5.49 18.62
C LYS A 44 -1.99 5.71 20.09
N GLY A 45 -2.77 4.83 20.69
CA GLY A 45 -3.21 4.94 22.08
C GLY A 45 -4.26 6.05 22.30
N LEU A 46 -4.86 6.59 21.24
CA LEU A 46 -5.94 7.56 21.31
C LEU A 46 -7.27 6.85 21.48
N ASP A 47 -8.20 7.48 22.20
CA ASP A 47 -9.56 6.97 22.28
C ASP A 47 -10.24 7.03 20.91
N PRO A 48 -11.03 6.01 20.50
CA PRO A 48 -11.73 6.03 19.22
C PRO A 48 -12.61 7.27 19.04
N TRP A 49 -13.10 7.83 20.15
CA TRP A 49 -14.06 8.93 20.22
C TRP A 49 -13.45 10.26 20.70
N GLU A 50 -12.12 10.33 20.89
CA GLU A 50 -11.47 11.57 21.34
C GLU A 50 -11.71 12.67 20.29
N GLY A 51 -12.40 13.75 20.68
CA GLY A 51 -12.76 14.87 19.79
C GLY A 51 -14.06 14.70 18.96
N GLY A 52 -14.76 13.57 19.06
CA GLY A 52 -16.01 13.30 18.33
C GLY A 52 -17.15 12.81 19.23
N SER A 53 -18.40 13.15 18.90
CA SER A 53 -19.58 12.61 19.59
C SER A 53 -20.07 11.35 18.89
N ARG A 54 -20.54 10.36 19.66
CA ARG A 54 -21.23 9.17 19.16
C ARG A 54 -22.60 9.56 18.60
N THR A 55 -22.62 10.17 17.43
CA THR A 55 -23.85 10.65 16.80
C THR A 55 -24.54 9.53 16.04
N ARG A 56 -25.85 9.41 16.20
CA ARG A 56 -26.71 8.46 15.45
C ARG A 56 -26.92 8.83 13.98
N ASN A 57 -26.39 9.97 13.53
CA ASN A 57 -26.62 10.48 12.19
C ASN A 57 -25.63 9.85 11.19
N PRO A 58 -26.10 9.23 10.10
CA PRO A 58 -25.24 8.49 9.15
C PRO A 58 -24.34 9.39 8.29
N PHE A 59 -24.50 10.72 8.34
CA PHE A 59 -23.73 11.69 7.55
C PHE A 59 -22.68 12.47 8.36
N THR A 60 -22.59 12.23 9.66
CA THR A 60 -21.66 12.97 10.54
C THR A 60 -20.21 12.75 10.20
N TRP A 61 -19.85 11.52 9.82
CA TRP A 61 -18.50 11.18 9.34
C TRP A 61 -18.08 11.98 8.10
N ILE A 62 -19.02 12.36 7.22
CA ILE A 62 -18.71 13.19 6.05
C ILE A 62 -18.29 14.59 6.49
N LYS A 63 -19.04 15.16 7.44
CA LYS A 63 -18.72 16.48 7.99
C LYS A 63 -17.37 16.44 8.71
N GLU A 64 -17.12 15.41 9.51
CA GLU A 64 -15.85 15.22 10.23
C GLU A 64 -14.68 15.07 9.23
N ALA A 65 -14.85 14.26 8.19
CA ALA A 65 -13.86 14.08 7.13
C ALA A 65 -13.55 15.38 6.37
N MET A 66 -14.58 16.17 6.05
CA MET A 66 -14.42 17.46 5.36
C MET A 66 -13.82 18.54 6.27
N SER A 67 -13.98 18.43 7.59
CA SER A 67 -13.38 19.36 8.56
C SER A 67 -11.94 19.00 8.94
N SER A 68 -11.48 17.78 8.64
CA SER A 68 -10.12 17.33 8.96
C SER A 68 -9.11 18.14 8.15
N SER A 69 -8.08 18.65 8.82
CA SER A 69 -6.99 19.34 8.14
C SER A 69 -6.02 18.34 7.51
N GLU A 70 -5.23 18.81 6.54
CA GLU A 70 -4.16 18.02 5.92
C GLU A 70 -3.10 17.58 6.95
N GLN A 71 -2.80 18.44 7.93
CA GLN A 71 -1.86 18.12 9.01
C GLN A 71 -2.38 17.00 9.91
N ASP A 72 -3.69 16.97 10.18
CA ASP A 72 -4.30 15.88 10.93
C ASP A 72 -4.17 14.56 10.16
N VAL A 73 -4.35 14.58 8.84
CA VAL A 73 -4.17 13.39 7.99
C VAL A 73 -2.72 12.90 8.01
N ILE A 74 -1.73 13.81 7.91
CA ILE A 74 -0.30 13.47 7.99
C ILE A 74 0.02 12.86 9.35
N ASN A 75 -0.42 13.50 10.43
CA ASN A 75 -0.17 13.04 11.79
C ASN A 75 -0.87 11.71 12.07
N MET A 76 -2.01 11.42 11.44
CA MET A 76 -2.84 10.25 11.71
C MET A 76 -2.51 9.05 10.83
N SER A 77 -2.30 9.24 9.53
CA SER A 77 -2.11 8.18 8.54
C SER A 77 -0.72 8.19 7.89
N GLY A 78 0.03 9.27 8.05
CA GLY A 78 1.34 9.46 7.44
C GLY A 78 1.28 10.27 6.14
N LEU A 79 2.47 10.66 5.66
CA LEU A 79 2.64 11.52 4.50
C LEU A 79 2.09 10.88 3.21
N ASP A 80 2.30 9.58 3.00
CA ASP A 80 1.88 8.89 1.77
C ASP A 80 0.37 8.97 1.55
N THR A 81 -0.42 8.80 2.62
CA THR A 81 -1.87 8.98 2.58
C THR A 81 -2.27 10.41 2.26
N ALA A 82 -1.58 11.41 2.83
CA ALA A 82 -1.84 12.81 2.52
C ALA A 82 -1.58 13.12 1.04
N VAL A 83 -0.48 12.62 0.47
CA VAL A 83 -0.17 12.76 -0.96
C VAL A 83 -1.26 12.12 -1.83
N TYR A 84 -1.79 10.96 -1.43
CA TYR A 84 -2.92 10.34 -2.12
C TYR A 84 -4.19 11.21 -2.08
N PHE A 85 -4.51 11.85 -0.94
CA PHE A 85 -5.63 12.81 -0.87
C PHE A 85 -5.41 14.05 -1.73
N VAL A 86 -4.18 14.58 -1.79
CA VAL A 86 -3.82 15.68 -2.70
C VAL A 86 -4.01 15.25 -4.16
N PHE A 87 -3.60 14.03 -4.52
CA PHE A 87 -3.85 13.47 -5.86
C PHE A 87 -5.35 13.40 -6.17
N MET A 88 -6.14 12.78 -5.29
CA MET A 88 -7.59 12.63 -5.49
C MET A 88 -8.31 13.99 -5.56
N SER A 89 -7.95 14.94 -4.71
CA SER A 89 -8.52 16.30 -4.75
C SER A 89 -8.10 17.08 -6.00
N THR A 90 -6.88 16.90 -6.49
CA THR A 90 -6.41 17.50 -7.75
C THR A 90 -7.19 16.93 -8.94
N VAL A 91 -7.37 15.61 -9.00
CA VAL A 91 -8.17 14.95 -10.06
C VAL A 91 -9.63 15.40 -10.02
N LEU A 92 -10.24 15.45 -8.82
CA LEU A 92 -11.59 15.98 -8.64
C LEU A 92 -11.68 17.45 -9.07
N GLY A 93 -10.67 18.26 -8.74
CA GLY A 93 -10.57 19.66 -9.15
C GLY A 93 -10.50 19.82 -10.67
N ILE A 94 -9.74 18.97 -11.37
CA ILE A 94 -9.69 18.95 -12.84
C ILE A 94 -11.08 18.70 -13.41
N PHE A 95 -11.74 17.61 -12.97
CA PHE A 95 -13.06 17.25 -13.48
C PHE A 95 -14.15 18.26 -13.12
N ALA A 96 -14.10 18.85 -11.92
CA ALA A 96 -15.06 19.85 -11.49
C ALA A 96 -14.93 21.14 -12.31
N LEU A 97 -13.71 21.67 -12.47
CA LEU A 97 -13.47 22.90 -13.24
C LEU A 97 -13.73 22.70 -14.73
N SER A 98 -13.35 21.54 -15.30
CA SER A 98 -13.68 21.23 -16.68
C SER A 98 -15.19 21.01 -16.85
N GLY A 99 -15.84 20.28 -15.94
CA GLY A 99 -17.25 19.93 -16.03
C GLY A 99 -18.16 21.15 -15.94
N ILE A 100 -17.91 22.04 -14.97
CA ILE A 100 -18.72 23.25 -14.75
C ILE A 100 -18.68 24.20 -15.97
N ILE A 101 -17.55 24.25 -16.68
CA ILE A 101 -17.37 25.18 -17.82
C ILE A 101 -17.79 24.52 -19.13
N LEU A 102 -17.39 23.26 -19.35
CA LEU A 102 -17.59 22.59 -20.63
C LEU A 102 -18.99 22.00 -20.80
N LEU A 103 -19.65 21.55 -19.73
CA LEU A 103 -21.02 21.01 -19.87
C LEU A 103 -21.99 22.09 -20.37
N PRO A 104 -22.06 23.31 -19.79
CA PRO A 104 -22.94 24.35 -20.31
C PRO A 104 -22.54 24.87 -21.69
N ALA A 105 -21.25 24.80 -22.05
CA ALA A 105 -20.77 25.30 -23.34
C ALA A 105 -20.95 24.28 -24.48
N LEU A 106 -20.63 23.00 -24.25
CA LEU A 106 -20.62 21.97 -25.29
C LEU A 106 -21.98 21.28 -25.47
N LEU A 107 -22.76 21.08 -24.40
CA LEU A 107 -24.06 20.41 -24.52
C LEU A 107 -25.02 21.14 -25.48
N PRO A 108 -25.19 22.48 -25.41
CA PRO A 108 -26.03 23.18 -26.38
C PRO A 108 -25.46 23.13 -27.81
N VAL A 109 -24.14 23.21 -27.97
CA VAL A 109 -23.48 23.17 -29.29
C VAL A 109 -23.65 21.80 -29.95
N ALA A 110 -23.59 20.72 -29.17
CA ALA A 110 -23.82 19.35 -29.65
C ALA A 110 -25.31 19.07 -29.92
N ALA A 111 -26.21 19.52 -29.03
CA ALA A 111 -27.63 19.22 -29.11
C ALA A 111 -28.38 20.01 -30.21
N THR A 112 -27.84 21.16 -30.63
CA THR A 112 -28.48 22.02 -31.66
C THR A 112 -28.12 21.63 -33.10
N ASP A 113 -27.42 20.52 -33.33
CA ASP A 113 -27.17 19.99 -34.70
C ASP A 113 -28.18 18.89 -35.01
N ASP A 114 -28.84 18.96 -36.16
CA ASP A 114 -29.89 18.03 -36.58
C ASP A 114 -29.35 16.90 -37.45
N SER A 115 -28.03 16.71 -37.51
CA SER A 115 -27.40 15.79 -38.46
C SER A 115 -27.83 14.33 -38.28
N ILE A 116 -27.96 13.85 -37.04
CA ILE A 116 -28.47 12.51 -36.72
C ILE A 116 -29.97 12.39 -37.08
N GLN A 117 -30.76 13.46 -36.90
CA GLN A 117 -32.18 13.47 -37.30
C GLN A 117 -32.35 13.45 -38.83
N ALA A 118 -31.47 14.12 -39.56
CA ALA A 118 -31.44 14.13 -41.02
C ALA A 118 -30.97 12.78 -41.59
N ALA A 119 -30.01 12.11 -40.95
CA ALA A 119 -29.56 10.78 -41.32
C ALA A 119 -30.65 9.71 -41.10
N GLY A 120 -31.38 9.78 -39.98
CA GLY A 120 -32.48 8.85 -39.66
C GLY A 120 -33.69 8.93 -40.60
N LYS A 121 -33.86 10.03 -41.36
CA LYS A 121 -34.92 10.16 -42.39
C LYS A 121 -34.58 9.48 -43.72
N ASN A 122 -33.30 9.24 -44.01
CA ASN A 122 -32.83 8.81 -45.34
C ASN A 122 -32.39 7.34 -45.40
N THR A 123 -32.38 6.61 -44.29
CA THR A 123 -31.97 5.20 -44.22
C THR A 123 -33.12 4.34 -43.69
N THR A 124 -33.51 3.31 -44.44
CA THR A 124 -34.51 2.29 -44.05
C THR A 124 -34.01 1.30 -42.97
N SER A 125 -32.79 1.49 -42.47
CA SER A 125 -32.29 0.79 -41.28
C SER A 125 -32.72 1.54 -40.03
N ILE A 126 -33.57 0.91 -39.23
CA ILE A 126 -33.89 1.30 -37.85
C ILE A 126 -32.62 1.11 -37.01
N GLY A 127 -31.67 2.04 -37.13
CA GLY A 127 -30.56 2.16 -36.20
C GLY A 127 -31.10 2.80 -34.93
N THR A 128 -30.95 2.14 -33.79
CA THR A 128 -31.22 2.69 -32.46
C THR A 128 -30.24 3.81 -32.17
N PHE A 129 -30.50 5.00 -32.71
CA PHE A 129 -29.76 6.21 -32.34
C PHE A 129 -30.11 6.54 -30.89
N ASN A 130 -29.13 6.41 -29.99
CA ASN A 130 -29.36 6.70 -28.58
C ASN A 130 -29.50 8.20 -28.39
N ASP A 131 -30.40 8.63 -27.51
CA ASP A 131 -30.53 10.04 -27.15
C ASP A 131 -29.23 10.64 -26.59
N LEU A 132 -28.34 9.80 -26.06
CA LEU A 132 -26.99 10.18 -25.61
C LEU A 132 -26.03 10.48 -26.77
N ASP A 133 -26.19 9.86 -27.93
CA ASP A 133 -25.31 10.05 -29.08
C ASP A 133 -25.46 11.48 -29.66
N LYS A 134 -26.65 12.09 -29.46
CA LYS A 134 -26.95 13.49 -29.80
C LYS A 134 -26.11 14.50 -29.00
N LEU A 135 -25.62 14.13 -27.82
CA LEU A 135 -24.82 14.99 -26.94
C LEU A 135 -23.31 14.89 -27.23
N SER A 136 -22.90 13.97 -28.09
CA SER A 136 -21.51 13.73 -28.42
C SER A 136 -21.08 14.51 -29.67
N MET A 137 -19.76 14.65 -29.87
CA MET A 137 -19.20 15.19 -31.11
C MET A 137 -19.62 14.37 -32.35
N GLY A 138 -20.09 13.13 -32.18
CA GLY A 138 -20.61 12.29 -33.26
C GLY A 138 -21.88 12.83 -33.93
N ASN A 139 -22.62 13.74 -33.28
CA ASN A 139 -23.79 14.41 -33.87
C ASN A 139 -23.41 15.58 -34.80
N ILE A 140 -22.13 15.92 -34.93
CA ILE A 140 -21.71 17.13 -35.65
C ILE A 140 -21.32 16.79 -37.10
N THR A 141 -21.84 17.56 -38.04
CA THR A 141 -21.50 17.39 -39.47
C THR A 141 -20.03 17.67 -39.77
N ALA A 142 -19.45 16.89 -40.68
CA ALA A 142 -18.09 17.11 -41.16
C ALA A 142 -17.97 18.51 -41.80
N LYS A 143 -16.88 19.24 -41.47
CA LYS A 143 -16.59 20.64 -41.88
C LYS A 143 -17.44 21.73 -41.19
N SER A 144 -18.19 21.40 -40.15
CA SER A 144 -18.91 22.40 -39.36
C SER A 144 -17.97 23.31 -38.55
N SER A 145 -18.28 24.60 -38.46
CA SER A 145 -17.56 25.56 -37.60
C SER A 145 -17.69 25.22 -36.10
N ARG A 146 -18.68 24.41 -35.72
CA ARG A 146 -18.93 23.96 -34.34
C ARG A 146 -17.81 23.09 -33.78
N LEU A 147 -17.01 22.44 -34.63
CA LEU A 147 -15.85 21.65 -34.21
C LEU A 147 -14.77 22.52 -33.54
N TRP A 148 -14.72 23.82 -33.83
CA TRP A 148 -13.83 24.75 -33.13
C TRP A 148 -14.13 24.84 -31.63
N ALA A 149 -15.40 24.72 -31.22
CA ALA A 149 -15.76 24.71 -29.80
C ALA A 149 -15.17 23.50 -29.07
N PHE A 150 -15.18 22.32 -29.70
CA PHE A 150 -14.55 21.10 -29.15
C PHE A 150 -13.03 21.21 -29.12
N LEU A 151 -12.42 21.82 -30.14
CA LEU A 151 -10.98 22.07 -30.15
C LEU A 151 -10.57 23.00 -28.99
N VAL A 152 -11.27 24.13 -28.83
CA VAL A 152 -11.02 25.08 -27.73
C VAL A 152 -11.25 24.41 -26.37
N ALA A 153 -12.29 23.59 -26.25
CA ALA A 153 -12.55 22.80 -25.04
C ALA A 153 -11.38 21.86 -24.70
N THR A 154 -10.81 21.17 -25.68
CA THR A 154 -9.64 20.30 -25.45
C THR A 154 -8.41 21.08 -24.98
N TYR A 155 -8.15 22.25 -25.57
CA TYR A 155 -7.09 23.14 -25.09
C TYR A 155 -7.36 23.64 -23.67
N TRP A 156 -8.62 23.96 -23.35
CA TRP A 156 -9.04 24.35 -21.99
C TRP A 156 -8.79 23.23 -20.97
N VAL A 157 -9.23 22.00 -21.25
CA VAL A 157 -8.98 20.84 -20.37
C VAL A 157 -7.48 20.63 -20.18
N SER A 158 -6.71 20.71 -21.28
CA SER A 158 -5.25 20.53 -21.23
C SER A 158 -4.61 21.59 -20.33
N PHE A 159 -4.97 22.86 -20.51
CA PHE A 159 -4.48 23.97 -19.70
C PHE A 159 -4.82 23.79 -18.21
N VAL A 160 -6.09 23.52 -17.88
CA VAL A 160 -6.54 23.30 -16.50
C VAL A 160 -5.80 22.12 -15.87
N THR A 161 -5.62 21.03 -16.62
CA THR A 161 -4.88 19.85 -16.19
C THR A 161 -3.43 20.19 -15.88
N TYR A 162 -2.70 20.83 -16.80
CA TYR A 162 -1.31 21.22 -16.57
C TYR A 162 -1.17 22.18 -15.38
N PHE A 163 -2.07 23.15 -15.26
CA PHE A 163 -2.03 24.14 -14.17
C PHE A 163 -2.27 23.49 -12.80
N LEU A 164 -3.30 22.65 -12.67
CA LEU A 164 -3.61 21.97 -11.41
C LEU A 164 -2.57 20.91 -11.06
N LEU A 165 -2.05 20.16 -12.04
CA LEU A 165 -0.95 19.23 -11.81
C LEU A 165 0.32 19.95 -11.37
N TRP A 166 0.66 21.09 -11.99
CA TRP A 166 1.81 21.88 -11.57
C TRP A 166 1.66 22.38 -10.13
N ARG A 167 0.47 22.90 -9.78
CA ARG A 167 0.16 23.34 -8.40
C ARG A 167 0.23 22.18 -7.41
N GLY A 168 -0.39 21.05 -7.74
CA GLY A 168 -0.39 19.85 -6.90
C GLY A 168 1.02 19.27 -6.73
N TYR A 169 1.82 19.24 -7.80
CA TYR A 169 3.21 18.79 -7.76
C TYR A 169 4.07 19.67 -6.87
N LYS A 170 3.95 21.00 -6.98
CA LYS A 170 4.67 21.93 -6.11
C LYS A 170 4.30 21.72 -4.64
N HIS A 171 3.01 21.61 -4.33
CA HIS A 171 2.51 21.35 -2.97
C HIS A 171 3.04 20.02 -2.40
N VAL A 172 2.95 18.92 -3.15
CA VAL A 172 3.48 17.62 -2.72
C VAL A 172 5.01 17.65 -2.55
N SER A 173 5.73 18.39 -3.39
CA SER A 173 7.17 18.57 -3.25
C SER A 173 7.53 19.31 -1.96
N GLU A 174 6.77 20.34 -1.59
CA GLU A 174 6.95 21.09 -0.33
C GLU A 174 6.66 20.19 0.87
N LEU A 175 5.53 19.47 0.87
CA LEU A 175 5.22 18.49 1.93
C LEU A 175 6.31 17.42 2.08
N ARG A 176 6.86 16.93 0.97
CA ARG A 176 7.97 15.96 1.00
C ARG A 176 9.23 16.58 1.58
N ALA A 177 9.54 17.83 1.22
CA ALA A 177 10.70 18.54 1.76
C ALA A 177 10.56 18.73 3.29
N ASP A 178 9.39 19.17 3.75
CA ASP A 178 9.10 19.34 5.18
C ASP A 178 9.20 18.02 5.95
N ALA A 179 8.68 16.92 5.39
CA ALA A 179 8.77 15.60 6.00
C ALA A 179 10.19 15.01 6.00
N LEU A 180 11.07 15.44 5.10
CA LEU A 180 12.49 15.06 5.11
C LEU A 180 13.31 15.93 6.07
N MET A 181 12.91 17.19 6.27
CA MET A 181 13.51 18.11 7.25
C MET A 181 13.05 17.85 8.69
N SER A 182 12.03 17.00 8.89
CA SER A 182 11.51 16.69 10.22
C SER A 182 12.61 16.12 11.15
N PRO A 183 12.55 16.43 12.46
CA PRO A 183 13.57 16.01 13.42
C PRO A 183 13.52 14.50 13.72
N GLU A 184 12.47 13.80 13.27
CA GLU A 184 12.30 12.37 13.51
C GLU A 184 13.46 11.56 12.92
N VAL A 185 14.14 10.83 13.81
CA VAL A 185 15.27 9.98 13.45
C VAL A 185 14.73 8.66 12.96
N ARG A 186 14.87 8.40 11.66
CA ARG A 186 14.46 7.12 11.06
C ARG A 186 15.69 6.29 10.69
N PRO A 187 15.70 4.97 10.96
CA PRO A 187 16.87 4.12 10.67
C PRO A 187 17.21 4.08 9.18
N GLN A 188 16.23 4.27 8.29
CA GLN A 188 16.45 4.31 6.85
C GLN A 188 17.40 5.44 6.42
N GLN A 189 17.39 6.57 7.13
CA GLN A 189 18.22 7.74 6.80
C GLN A 189 19.73 7.48 6.99
N PHE A 190 20.08 6.42 7.71
CA PHE A 190 21.46 6.04 8.02
C PHE A 190 21.88 4.73 7.34
N ALA A 191 20.97 4.11 6.60
CA ALA A 191 21.14 2.78 6.05
C ALA A 191 21.16 2.84 4.53
N VAL A 192 22.01 2.01 3.94
CA VAL A 192 22.13 1.88 2.50
C VAL A 192 22.06 0.40 2.14
N LEU A 193 21.30 0.08 1.10
CA LEU A 193 21.15 -1.28 0.60
C LEU A 193 22.21 -1.53 -0.46
N VAL A 194 23.03 -2.54 -0.22
CA VAL A 194 24.07 -3.00 -1.13
C VAL A 194 23.63 -4.34 -1.72
N ARG A 195 23.63 -4.45 -3.03
CA ARG A 195 23.30 -5.66 -3.79
C ARG A 195 24.42 -6.00 -4.77
N ASP A 196 24.31 -7.20 -5.33
CA ASP A 196 25.24 -7.73 -6.33
C ASP A 196 26.70 -7.69 -5.83
N LEU A 197 26.91 -8.21 -4.62
CA LEU A 197 28.24 -8.37 -4.05
C LEU A 197 29.06 -9.36 -4.90
N PRO A 198 30.34 -9.07 -5.18
CA PRO A 198 31.21 -9.99 -5.90
C PRO A 198 31.49 -11.26 -5.08
N ASP A 199 31.95 -12.30 -5.78
CA ASP A 199 32.30 -13.56 -5.14
C ASP A 199 33.36 -13.39 -4.05
N LEU A 200 33.32 -14.28 -3.05
CA LEU A 200 34.15 -14.15 -1.86
C LEU A 200 35.63 -14.37 -2.20
N PRO A 201 36.53 -13.47 -1.74
CA PRO A 201 37.96 -13.75 -1.71
C PRO A 201 38.24 -14.99 -0.84
N LYS A 202 39.26 -15.77 -1.20
CA LYS A 202 39.61 -17.02 -0.50
C LYS A 202 39.89 -16.73 1.00
N GLY A 203 39.08 -17.31 1.88
CA GLY A 203 39.28 -17.28 3.33
C GLY A 203 38.62 -16.12 4.09
N GLN A 204 37.87 -15.22 3.42
CA GLN A 204 37.20 -14.08 4.07
C GLN A 204 35.69 -14.31 4.21
N SER A 205 35.10 -13.86 5.33
CA SER A 205 33.64 -13.84 5.50
C SER A 205 33.01 -12.71 4.67
N ARG A 206 31.77 -12.88 4.18
CA ARG A 206 31.08 -11.81 3.43
C ARG A 206 30.95 -10.53 4.23
N LYS A 207 30.73 -10.66 5.54
CA LYS A 207 30.66 -9.51 6.43
C LYS A 207 31.99 -8.74 6.43
N GLU A 208 33.12 -9.45 6.52
CA GLU A 208 34.44 -8.84 6.50
C GLU A 208 34.75 -8.19 5.15
N GLN A 209 34.31 -8.79 4.04
CA GLN A 209 34.43 -8.21 2.69
C GLN A 209 33.70 -6.85 2.62
N VAL A 210 32.44 -6.79 3.06
CA VAL A 210 31.65 -5.54 3.07
C VAL A 210 32.24 -4.54 4.06
N ASP A 211 32.58 -4.97 5.27
CA ASP A 211 33.15 -4.09 6.31
C ASP A 211 34.48 -3.49 5.83
N SER A 212 35.38 -4.28 5.23
CA SER A 212 36.68 -3.79 4.73
C SER A 212 36.52 -2.82 3.56
N TYR A 213 35.62 -3.12 2.62
CA TYR A 213 35.33 -2.25 1.48
C TYR A 213 34.80 -0.88 1.93
N PHE A 214 33.76 -0.85 2.76
CA PHE A 214 33.19 0.42 3.20
C PHE A 214 34.07 1.18 4.19
N LYS A 215 34.88 0.50 5.01
CA LYS A 215 35.89 1.18 5.85
C LYS A 215 37.00 1.83 5.02
N ALA A 216 37.38 1.25 3.88
CA ALA A 216 38.40 1.83 3.02
C ALA A 216 37.92 3.13 2.35
N ILE A 217 36.64 3.20 1.98
CA ILE A 217 36.04 4.37 1.31
C ILE A 217 35.54 5.41 2.32
N TYR A 218 34.95 4.95 3.43
CA TYR A 218 34.31 5.79 4.45
C TYR A 218 34.83 5.46 5.86
N PRO A 219 36.11 5.76 6.17
CA PRO A 219 36.76 5.31 7.40
C PRO A 219 36.11 5.83 8.69
N ASP A 220 35.68 7.10 8.70
CA ASP A 220 35.15 7.75 9.91
C ASP A 220 33.62 7.62 10.07
N THR A 221 32.91 7.38 8.96
CA THR A 221 31.44 7.40 8.95
C THR A 221 30.82 6.01 8.87
N PHE A 222 31.58 5.00 8.47
CA PHE A 222 31.11 3.61 8.48
C PHE A 222 30.87 3.12 9.91
N TYR A 223 29.68 2.60 10.19
CA TYR A 223 29.33 2.03 11.48
C TYR A 223 29.39 0.50 11.49
N ARG A 224 28.54 -0.14 10.68
CA ARG A 224 28.40 -1.60 10.66
C ARG A 224 27.72 -2.08 9.39
N SER A 225 28.05 -3.29 8.94
CA SER A 225 27.24 -4.02 7.95
C SER A 225 26.39 -5.14 8.57
N MET A 226 25.27 -5.42 7.90
CA MET A 226 24.38 -6.55 8.14
C MET A 226 24.20 -7.30 6.83
N VAL A 227 24.84 -8.46 6.71
CA VAL A 227 24.70 -9.33 5.53
C VAL A 227 23.31 -9.94 5.52
N VAL A 228 22.66 -9.93 4.35
CA VAL A 228 21.35 -10.54 4.17
C VAL A 228 21.52 -12.05 4.06
N THR A 229 20.69 -12.80 4.79
CA THR A 229 20.69 -14.26 4.79
C THR A 229 19.37 -14.83 4.27
N ASN A 230 19.41 -16.03 3.72
CA ASN A 230 18.22 -16.75 3.30
C ASN A 230 17.54 -17.42 4.50
N ASN A 231 16.62 -16.69 5.14
CA ASN A 231 15.94 -17.11 6.37
C ASN A 231 14.65 -17.92 6.14
N LYS A 232 14.42 -18.51 4.96
CA LYS A 232 13.13 -19.19 4.66
C LYS A 232 12.74 -20.27 5.69
N GLU A 233 13.67 -21.15 6.03
CA GLU A 233 13.44 -22.23 6.99
C GLU A 233 13.29 -21.69 8.42
N ALA A 234 14.17 -20.77 8.84
CA ALA A 234 14.07 -20.11 10.14
C ALA A 234 12.75 -19.35 10.31
N ASN A 235 12.29 -18.64 9.27
CA ASN A 235 11.02 -17.91 9.28
C ASN A 235 9.84 -18.87 9.43
N LYS A 236 9.85 -20.02 8.74
CA LYS A 236 8.80 -21.04 8.89
C LYS A 236 8.72 -21.57 10.32
N ILE A 237 9.87 -21.90 10.92
CA ILE A 237 9.95 -22.36 12.32
C ILE A 237 9.46 -21.26 13.28
N TYR A 238 9.82 -20.00 13.00
CA TYR A 238 9.38 -18.85 13.79
C TYR A 238 7.87 -18.60 13.69
N GLU A 239 7.29 -18.71 12.50
CA GLU A 239 5.84 -18.62 12.29
C GLU A 239 5.08 -19.72 13.05
N GLU A 240 5.60 -20.95 13.05
CA GLU A 240 5.06 -22.05 13.84
C GLU A 240 5.12 -21.71 15.35
N LEU A 241 6.25 -21.20 15.84
CA LEU A 241 6.44 -20.78 17.22
C LEU A 241 5.47 -19.65 17.63
N GLU A 242 5.31 -18.61 16.81
CA GLU A 242 4.33 -17.53 17.02
C GLU A 242 2.89 -18.08 17.02
N GLY A 243 2.59 -19.03 16.13
CA GLY A 243 1.33 -19.75 16.10
C GLY A 243 1.03 -20.48 17.42
N TYR A 244 2.03 -21.15 18.01
CA TYR A 244 1.89 -21.81 19.31
C TYR A 244 1.75 -20.81 20.46
N LYS A 245 2.51 -19.71 20.47
CA LYS A 245 2.38 -18.65 21.48
C LYS A 245 0.98 -18.03 21.48
N LYS A 246 0.41 -17.73 20.30
CA LYS A 246 -0.95 -17.21 20.17
C LYS A 246 -2.00 -18.19 20.71
N LYS A 247 -1.83 -19.49 20.43
CA LYS A 247 -2.72 -20.54 20.95
C LYS A 247 -2.60 -20.70 22.47
N LEU A 248 -1.40 -20.58 23.02
CA LEU A 248 -1.15 -20.57 24.46
C LEU A 248 -1.83 -19.38 25.13
N ALA A 249 -1.63 -18.16 24.62
CA ALA A 249 -2.27 -16.96 25.15
C ALA A 249 -3.80 -17.07 25.13
N ARG A 250 -4.37 -17.65 24.06
CA ARG A 250 -5.82 -17.95 23.99
C ARG A 250 -6.26 -18.95 25.05
N ALA A 251 -5.49 -20.01 25.27
CA ALA A 251 -5.80 -21.01 26.29
C ALA A 251 -5.74 -20.41 27.71
N GLU A 252 -4.76 -19.56 27.99
CA GLU A 252 -4.64 -18.85 29.27
C GLU A 252 -5.77 -17.85 29.49
N ALA A 253 -6.19 -17.12 28.46
CA ALA A 253 -7.34 -16.22 28.54
C ALA A 253 -8.64 -16.97 28.87
N VAL A 254 -8.90 -18.10 28.20
CA VAL A 254 -10.06 -18.97 28.50
C VAL A 254 -9.98 -19.52 29.93
N TYR A 255 -8.78 -19.90 30.39
CA TYR A 255 -8.59 -20.35 31.77
C TYR A 255 -8.87 -19.23 32.78
N ALA A 256 -8.41 -18.00 32.51
CA ALA A 256 -8.68 -16.84 33.36
C ALA A 256 -10.18 -16.52 33.44
N GLU A 257 -10.89 -16.49 32.30
CA GLU A 257 -12.35 -16.29 32.26
C GLU A 257 -13.10 -17.36 33.04
N SER A 258 -12.64 -18.61 32.98
CA SER A 258 -13.25 -19.73 33.72
C SER A 258 -13.20 -19.56 35.25
N LYS A 259 -12.23 -18.78 35.78
CA LYS A 259 -12.12 -18.48 37.21
C LYS A 259 -13.13 -17.44 37.69
N SER A 260 -13.49 -16.50 36.83
CA SER A 260 -14.49 -15.46 37.14
C SER A 260 -15.92 -16.01 37.22
N ALA A 261 -16.20 -17.17 36.60
CA ALA A 261 -17.52 -17.78 36.52
C ALA A 261 -17.88 -18.72 37.70
N GLY A 262 -17.74 -18.24 38.94
CA GLY A 262 -18.24 -18.93 40.15
C GLY A 262 -17.53 -20.24 40.53
N LYS A 263 -16.40 -20.58 39.89
CA LYS A 263 -15.54 -21.72 40.23
C LYS A 263 -14.11 -21.23 40.53
N PRO A 264 -13.70 -21.15 41.81
CA PRO A 264 -12.42 -20.53 42.19
C PRO A 264 -11.18 -21.26 41.65
N GLU A 265 -11.28 -22.56 41.35
CA GLU A 265 -10.16 -23.35 40.80
C GLU A 265 -9.96 -23.18 39.28
N GLY A 266 -10.98 -22.69 38.56
CA GLY A 266 -10.99 -22.58 37.08
C GLY A 266 -11.01 -23.94 36.37
N THR A 267 -11.48 -23.98 35.12
CA THR A 267 -11.45 -25.20 34.29
C THR A 267 -10.32 -25.12 33.29
N ARG A 268 -9.33 -26.01 33.38
CA ARG A 268 -8.21 -26.02 32.42
C ARG A 268 -8.69 -26.45 31.03
N PRO A 269 -8.34 -25.70 29.97
CA PRO A 269 -8.72 -26.06 28.61
C PRO A 269 -8.01 -27.33 28.15
N THR A 270 -8.75 -28.26 27.55
CA THR A 270 -8.20 -29.50 27.00
C THR A 270 -8.28 -29.49 25.48
N ILE A 271 -7.26 -30.04 24.82
CA ILE A 271 -7.22 -30.24 23.38
C ILE A 271 -7.06 -31.72 23.06
N LYS A 272 -7.48 -32.13 21.86
CA LYS A 272 -7.12 -33.45 21.33
C LYS A 272 -5.91 -33.32 20.40
N THR A 273 -5.02 -34.29 20.46
CA THR A 273 -3.70 -34.27 19.79
C THR A 273 -3.70 -34.64 18.30
N GLY A 274 -4.79 -35.20 17.77
CA GLY A 274 -4.87 -35.68 16.39
C GLY A 274 -5.39 -34.64 15.39
N PHE A 275 -5.69 -35.11 14.17
CA PHE A 275 -6.02 -34.27 13.01
C PHE A 275 -7.11 -33.23 13.34
N LEU A 276 -6.79 -31.94 13.15
CA LEU A 276 -7.66 -30.78 13.41
C LEU A 276 -8.26 -30.72 14.83
N GLY A 277 -7.70 -31.43 15.82
CA GLY A 277 -8.26 -31.50 17.17
C GLY A 277 -9.51 -32.38 17.31
N LEU A 278 -9.80 -33.23 16.30
CA LEU A 278 -11.00 -34.07 16.28
C LEU A 278 -10.75 -35.48 16.84
N LEU A 279 -9.57 -36.04 16.55
CA LEU A 279 -9.14 -37.38 16.95
C LEU A 279 -7.99 -37.32 17.96
N GLY A 280 -7.77 -38.38 18.73
CA GLY A 280 -6.62 -38.50 19.64
C GLY A 280 -6.91 -38.25 21.13
N LYS A 281 -5.85 -38.38 21.94
CA LYS A 281 -5.91 -38.26 23.41
C LYS A 281 -6.18 -36.81 23.83
N ARG A 282 -7.02 -36.62 24.85
CA ARG A 282 -7.24 -35.32 25.50
C ARG A 282 -6.06 -34.99 26.40
N VAL A 283 -5.42 -33.85 26.15
CA VAL A 283 -4.29 -33.33 26.93
C VAL A 283 -4.56 -31.89 27.35
N ASP A 284 -3.91 -31.44 28.42
CA ASP A 284 -3.96 -30.04 28.84
C ASP A 284 -3.35 -29.16 27.74
N ALA A 285 -4.13 -28.19 27.25
CA ALA A 285 -3.72 -27.31 26.18
C ALA A 285 -2.52 -26.45 26.57
N ILE A 286 -2.48 -25.96 27.82
CA ILE A 286 -1.44 -25.05 28.31
C ILE A 286 -0.11 -25.80 28.41
N GLU A 287 -0.12 -26.99 28.98
CA GLU A 287 1.09 -27.82 29.12
C GLU A 287 1.60 -28.27 27.75
N TYR A 288 0.70 -28.72 26.87
CA TYR A 288 1.06 -29.14 25.50
C TYR A 288 1.72 -28.01 24.69
N TYR A 289 1.14 -26.80 24.69
CA TYR A 289 1.72 -25.69 23.94
C TYR A 289 3.05 -25.22 24.54
N ASN A 290 3.18 -25.24 25.88
CA ASN A 290 4.45 -24.95 26.54
C ASN A 290 5.55 -25.96 26.14
N GLU A 291 5.22 -27.25 26.12
CA GLU A 291 6.15 -28.30 25.68
C GLU A 291 6.56 -28.10 24.21
N LYS A 292 5.60 -27.80 23.32
CA LYS A 292 5.90 -27.51 21.91
C LYS A 292 6.76 -26.28 21.71
N ILE A 293 6.52 -25.22 22.48
CA ILE A 293 7.37 -24.03 22.45
C ILE A 293 8.80 -24.39 22.89
N LYS A 294 8.96 -25.16 23.98
CA LYS A 294 10.27 -25.62 24.45
C LYS A 294 10.99 -26.51 23.42
N GLU A 295 10.26 -27.31 22.65
CA GLU A 295 10.80 -28.16 21.59
C GLU A 295 11.28 -27.35 20.36
N ILE A 296 10.56 -26.27 20.01
CA ILE A 296 10.81 -25.50 18.78
C ILE A 296 11.90 -24.45 18.95
N ILE A 297 12.03 -23.83 20.14
CA ILE A 297 13.09 -22.85 20.43
C ILE A 297 14.50 -23.35 20.05
N PRO A 298 14.97 -24.52 20.50
CA PRO A 298 16.32 -24.98 20.16
C PRO A 298 16.47 -25.30 18.67
N LYS A 299 15.40 -25.77 17.99
CA LYS A 299 15.41 -25.97 16.53
C LYS A 299 15.59 -24.64 15.80
N LEU A 300 14.91 -23.59 16.26
CA LEU A 300 15.05 -22.24 15.71
C LEU A 300 16.47 -21.71 15.92
N GLU A 301 17.02 -21.84 17.13
CA GLU A 301 18.39 -21.39 17.44
C GLU A 301 19.46 -22.13 16.61
N ALA A 302 19.30 -23.44 16.42
CA ALA A 302 20.17 -24.23 15.57
C ALA A 302 20.11 -23.76 14.11
N GLU A 303 18.91 -23.59 13.56
CA GLU A 303 18.71 -23.14 12.18
C GLU A 303 19.21 -21.71 11.96
N GLN A 304 19.04 -20.83 12.94
CA GLN A 304 19.60 -19.47 12.89
C GLN A 304 21.14 -19.49 12.81
N LYS A 305 21.81 -20.34 13.60
CA LYS A 305 23.27 -20.48 13.57
C LYS A 305 23.77 -21.00 12.22
N ILE A 306 23.07 -21.97 11.64
CA ILE A 306 23.38 -22.51 10.30
C ILE A 306 23.20 -21.42 9.24
N THR A 307 22.06 -20.72 9.29
CA THR A 307 21.69 -19.69 8.32
C THR A 307 22.69 -18.52 8.29
N LEU A 308 23.17 -18.09 9.47
CA LEU A 308 24.18 -17.03 9.58
C LEU A 308 25.55 -17.42 9.00
N LYS A 309 25.89 -18.71 9.04
CA LYS A 309 27.18 -19.22 8.55
C LYS A 309 27.15 -19.55 7.06
N GLU A 310 26.14 -20.26 6.61
CA GLU A 310 26.14 -20.93 5.31
C GLU A 310 25.23 -20.26 4.27
N LYS A 311 24.10 -19.69 4.72
CA LYS A 311 23.03 -19.19 3.83
C LYS A 311 23.12 -17.67 3.60
N GLN A 312 24.33 -17.13 3.51
CA GLN A 312 24.55 -15.71 3.22
C GLN A 312 24.25 -15.41 1.74
N LEU A 313 23.55 -14.30 1.48
CA LEU A 313 23.23 -13.82 0.13
C LEU A 313 24.22 -12.75 -0.34
N GLY A 314 24.20 -12.45 -1.64
CA GLY A 314 25.00 -11.38 -2.26
C GLY A 314 24.42 -9.98 -2.05
N ALA A 315 23.87 -9.71 -0.85
CA ALA A 315 23.31 -8.42 -0.48
C ALA A 315 23.61 -8.11 1.00
N ALA A 316 23.72 -6.84 1.34
CA ALA A 316 23.97 -6.36 2.69
C ALA A 316 23.27 -5.01 2.91
N LEU A 317 22.91 -4.73 4.16
CA LEU A 317 22.59 -3.40 4.63
C LEU A 317 23.83 -2.81 5.30
N VAL A 318 24.19 -1.58 4.94
CA VAL A 318 25.32 -0.86 5.52
C VAL A 318 24.81 0.35 6.25
N PHE A 319 25.25 0.50 7.49
CA PHE A 319 24.85 1.59 8.37
C PHE A 319 26.00 2.59 8.52
N PHE A 320 25.66 3.88 8.48
CA PHE A 320 26.57 5.00 8.66
C PHE A 320 26.21 5.80 9.92
N THR A 321 27.17 6.52 10.48
CA THR A 321 26.95 7.45 11.59
C THR A 321 26.32 8.78 11.15
N SER A 322 26.46 9.13 9.86
CA SER A 322 25.99 10.39 9.29
C SER A 322 24.98 10.16 8.15
N ARG A 323 23.87 10.91 8.18
CA ARG A 323 22.83 10.90 7.12
C ARG A 323 23.40 11.33 5.77
N VAL A 324 24.29 12.32 5.78
CA VAL A 324 24.92 12.86 4.56
C VAL A 324 25.83 11.81 3.93
N ALA A 325 26.57 11.06 4.75
CA ALA A 325 27.43 9.98 4.27
C ALA A 325 26.61 8.84 3.65
N ALA A 326 25.51 8.44 4.29
CA ALA A 326 24.60 7.42 3.75
C ALA A 326 24.01 7.86 2.39
N ALA A 327 23.49 9.08 2.30
CA ALA A 327 22.93 9.61 1.05
C ALA A 327 23.99 9.73 -0.07
N SER A 328 25.20 10.18 0.27
CA SER A 328 26.32 10.24 -0.69
C SER A 328 26.72 8.85 -1.17
N ALA A 329 26.80 7.87 -0.26
CA ALA A 329 27.12 6.49 -0.61
C ALA A 329 26.05 5.85 -1.50
N ALA A 330 24.77 6.16 -1.28
CA ALA A 330 23.65 5.66 -2.09
C ALA A 330 23.63 6.21 -3.52
N GLN A 331 24.14 7.42 -3.73
CA GLN A 331 24.16 8.09 -5.04
C GLN A 331 25.47 7.87 -5.82
N SER A 332 26.50 7.33 -5.16
CA SER A 332 27.81 7.11 -5.76
C SER A 332 27.89 5.78 -6.51
N LEU A 333 28.66 5.74 -7.60
CA LEU A 333 29.03 4.50 -8.28
C LEU A 333 30.23 3.86 -7.55
N HIS A 334 30.05 2.64 -7.09
CA HIS A 334 31.03 1.90 -6.29
C HIS A 334 31.96 1.02 -7.12
N ALA A 335 31.51 0.61 -8.31
CA ALA A 335 32.30 -0.21 -9.22
C ALA A 335 32.23 0.33 -10.65
N GLN A 336 33.21 -0.07 -11.47
CA GLN A 336 33.23 0.24 -12.90
C GLN A 336 32.12 -0.49 -13.66
N LEU A 337 31.73 -1.69 -13.18
CA LEU A 337 30.67 -2.50 -13.76
C LEU A 337 29.36 -2.31 -12.99
N VAL A 338 28.28 -2.07 -13.74
CA VAL A 338 26.93 -1.79 -13.21
C VAL A 338 26.31 -3.00 -12.50
N ASP A 339 26.82 -4.22 -12.73
CA ASP A 339 26.33 -5.45 -12.12
C ASP A 339 27.08 -5.84 -10.84
N THR A 340 27.97 -4.97 -10.33
CA THR A 340 28.75 -5.21 -9.12
C THR A 340 28.63 -4.05 -8.15
N TRP A 341 28.54 -4.33 -6.85
CA TRP A 341 28.39 -3.32 -5.79
C TRP A 341 27.30 -2.29 -6.11
N THR A 342 26.10 -2.77 -6.41
CA THR A 342 24.97 -1.86 -6.66
C THR A 342 24.47 -1.35 -5.33
N VAL A 343 24.54 -0.03 -5.14
CA VAL A 343 24.19 0.62 -3.89
C VAL A 343 22.98 1.52 -4.13
N SER A 344 22.00 1.45 -3.24
CA SER A 344 20.77 2.27 -3.29
C SER A 344 20.32 2.64 -1.88
N ASP A 345 19.50 3.68 -1.73
CA ASP A 345 18.87 4.01 -0.45
C ASP A 345 18.16 2.78 0.15
N ALA A 346 18.34 2.54 1.45
CA ALA A 346 17.63 1.46 2.12
C ALA A 346 16.19 1.90 2.40
N PRO A 347 15.17 1.15 1.95
CA PRO A 347 13.80 1.40 2.35
C PRO A 347 13.58 1.00 3.81
N GLU A 348 12.37 1.25 4.32
CA GLU A 348 12.06 0.86 5.69
C GLU A 348 12.11 -0.66 5.88
N SER A 349 12.47 -1.11 7.08
CA SER A 349 12.55 -2.54 7.42
C SER A 349 11.26 -3.30 7.12
N ARG A 350 10.10 -2.64 7.20
CA ARG A 350 8.78 -3.19 6.84
C ARG A 350 8.49 -3.20 5.33
N GLU A 351 9.14 -2.32 4.58
CA GLU A 351 9.00 -2.21 3.11
C GLU A 351 9.98 -3.14 2.39
N LEU A 352 11.05 -3.59 3.08
CA LEU A 352 12.01 -4.54 2.56
C LEU A 352 11.40 -5.92 2.33
N ILE A 353 11.26 -6.31 1.06
CA ILE A 353 10.89 -7.67 0.68
C ILE A 353 12.16 -8.54 0.64
N TRP A 354 12.51 -9.13 1.79
CA TRP A 354 13.73 -9.92 1.99
C TRP A 354 13.94 -11.04 0.95
N ASN A 355 12.85 -11.69 0.52
CA ASN A 355 12.89 -12.76 -0.48
C ASN A 355 13.45 -12.30 -1.84
N ASN A 356 13.27 -11.03 -2.19
CA ASN A 356 13.68 -10.48 -3.48
C ASN A 356 15.15 -10.06 -3.52
N LEU A 357 15.81 -9.99 -2.36
CA LEU A 357 17.21 -9.54 -2.25
C LEU A 357 18.21 -10.53 -2.88
N ASN A 358 17.84 -11.82 -2.96
CA ASN A 358 18.66 -12.87 -3.59
C ASN A 358 18.77 -12.74 -5.13
N ILE A 359 17.86 -12.01 -5.78
CA ILE A 359 17.81 -11.97 -7.25
C ILE A 359 18.98 -11.11 -7.77
N LYS A 360 19.85 -11.69 -8.60
CA LYS A 360 21.00 -11.00 -9.22
C LYS A 360 20.55 -9.97 -10.26
N PHE A 361 21.40 -8.97 -10.54
CA PHE A 361 21.13 -7.91 -11.52
C PHE A 361 20.53 -8.40 -12.85
N PHE A 362 21.19 -9.34 -13.55
CA PHE A 362 20.73 -9.82 -14.86
C PHE A 362 19.36 -10.53 -14.80
N GLN A 363 19.11 -11.29 -13.73
CA GLN A 363 17.80 -11.92 -13.50
C GLN A 363 16.70 -10.88 -13.26
N ARG A 364 17.00 -9.77 -12.60
CA ARG A 364 16.04 -8.66 -12.42
C ARG A 364 15.69 -8.05 -13.77
N GLN A 365 16.68 -7.78 -14.62
CA GLN A 365 16.45 -7.23 -15.96
C GLN A 365 15.59 -8.15 -16.84
N ILE A 366 15.86 -9.46 -16.84
CA ILE A 366 15.02 -10.43 -17.58
C ILE A 366 13.59 -10.43 -17.06
N ARG A 367 13.38 -10.43 -15.74
CA ARG A 367 12.03 -10.42 -15.14
C ARG A 367 11.27 -9.14 -15.49
N HIS A 368 11.96 -7.99 -15.47
CA HIS A 368 11.36 -6.73 -15.92
C HIS A 368 10.96 -6.80 -17.39
N GLY A 369 11.84 -7.28 -18.28
CA GLY A 369 11.51 -7.44 -19.70
C GLY A 369 10.36 -8.41 -19.95
N TRP A 370 10.33 -9.55 -19.26
CA TRP A 370 9.26 -10.54 -19.39
C TRP A 370 7.89 -9.99 -18.96
N ASN A 371 7.84 -9.29 -17.82
CA ASN A 371 6.59 -8.68 -17.35
C ASN A 371 6.06 -7.65 -18.35
N ILE A 372 6.94 -6.84 -18.96
CA ILE A 372 6.57 -5.88 -19.99
C ILE A 372 5.99 -6.58 -21.22
N VAL A 373 6.59 -7.69 -21.66
CA VAL A 373 6.06 -8.48 -22.79
C VAL A 373 4.70 -9.08 -22.47
N GLN A 374 4.48 -9.52 -21.23
CA GLN A 374 3.22 -10.08 -20.79
C GLN A 374 2.10 -9.02 -20.74
N ASP A 375 2.40 -7.80 -20.27
CA ASP A 375 1.45 -6.69 -20.28
C ASP A 375 1.10 -6.23 -21.71
N ILE A 376 2.04 -6.33 -22.66
CA ILE A 376 1.79 -6.02 -24.08
C ILE A 376 0.92 -7.10 -24.76
N GLN A 377 0.91 -8.35 -24.28
CA GLN A 377 0.03 -9.40 -24.84
C GLN A 377 -1.39 -9.39 -24.25
N VAL A 378 -1.62 -8.68 -23.15
CA VAL A 378 -2.93 -8.60 -22.48
C VAL A 378 -3.72 -7.34 -22.89
N HIS A 379 -3.07 -6.40 -23.58
CA HIS A 379 -3.67 -5.25 -24.25
C HIS A 379 -3.70 -5.44 -25.76
#